data_AF-A0A4Q8TZC2-F1
#
_entry.id   AF-A0A4Q8TZC2-F1
#
_cell.length_a   1.000
_cell.length_b   1.000
_cell.length_c   1.000
_cell.angle_alpha   90.00
_cell.angle_beta   90.00
_cell.angle_gamma   90.00
#
_symmetry.space_group_name_H-M   'P 1'
#
loop_
_entity.id
_entity.type
_entity.pdbx_description
1 polymer ?
#
loop_
_entity_poly.entity_id
_entity_poly.type
_entity_poly.pdbx_seq_one_letter_code
_entity_poly.pdbx_strand_id
1 'polypeptide(L)'
;DRLCANDVVKRQYGQVSVIIGQSDYDTYRYINHGVVDLALVKSNAVQAFGADRIYGMTRLASYPDYSAFFIALRERPTLSKEYLLGKRLGLLDYPSSRSGHIVPKTIIQNLGLSESTISMVYYNTHQELRRALLAGEVDIISSYWANEDNQTFSSSYATPLQDSVSGMQWYLKMQMRNTDLYCATQETILDIARSHPRPYYQNIEIAEGCSE
;
A
#
# COMPACT_ATOMS: atom_id res chain seq x y z
N ASP A 1 -18.22 6.11 12.65
CA ASP A 1 -18.83 6.11 13.99
C ASP A 1 -17.86 6.37 15.12
N ARG A 2 -16.78 5.58 15.29
CA ARG A 2 -15.85 5.78 16.43
C ARG A 2 -15.17 7.15 16.48
N LEU A 3 -14.76 7.69 15.33
CA LEU A 3 -14.24 9.07 15.25
C LEU A 3 -15.27 10.12 15.69
N CYS A 4 -16.56 9.94 15.36
CA CYS A 4 -17.62 10.85 15.78
C CYS A 4 -17.96 10.73 17.27
N ALA A 5 -17.72 9.55 17.86
CA ALA A 5 -18.01 9.25 19.25
C ALA A 5 -16.91 9.73 20.21
N ASN A 6 -15.72 10.06 19.70
CA ASN A 6 -14.64 10.59 20.52
C ASN A 6 -14.91 12.06 20.87
N ASP A 7 -15.01 12.38 22.17
CA ASP A 7 -15.37 13.72 22.65
C ASP A 7 -14.39 14.82 22.23
N VAL A 8 -13.09 14.51 22.13
CA VAL A 8 -12.08 15.47 21.69
C VAL A 8 -12.26 15.76 20.20
N VAL A 9 -12.40 14.74 19.36
CA VAL A 9 -12.63 14.88 17.92
C VAL A 9 -13.93 15.66 17.66
N LYS A 10 -15.01 15.29 18.37
CA LYS A 10 -16.32 15.94 18.25
C LYS A 10 -16.26 17.42 18.63
N ARG A 11 -15.52 17.78 19.68
CA ARG A 11 -15.33 19.18 20.10
C ARG A 11 -14.59 20.01 19.05
N GLN A 12 -13.69 19.39 18.28
CA GLN A 12 -12.89 20.10 17.27
C GLN A 12 -13.62 20.26 15.93
N TYR A 13 -14.35 19.24 15.45
CA TYR A 13 -14.88 19.23 14.08
C TYR A 13 -16.41 19.29 13.98
N GLY A 14 -17.16 19.00 15.06
CA GLY A 14 -18.62 18.98 15.06
C GLY A 14 -19.27 17.81 14.29
N GLN A 15 -18.76 17.51 13.08
CA GLN A 15 -19.18 16.40 12.22
C GLN A 15 -17.97 15.76 11.53
N VAL A 16 -18.02 14.45 11.30
CA VAL A 16 -17.05 13.72 10.47
C VAL A 16 -17.75 13.19 9.22
N SER A 17 -17.18 13.48 8.06
CA SER A 17 -17.64 12.98 6.75
C SER A 17 -16.51 12.20 6.10
N VAL A 18 -16.84 11.06 5.47
CA VAL A 18 -15.85 10.18 4.82
C VAL A 18 -16.00 10.28 3.31
N ILE A 19 -14.88 10.49 2.63
CA ILE A 19 -14.79 10.46 1.17
C ILE A 19 -13.93 9.26 0.79
N ILE A 20 -14.46 8.39 -0.06
CA ILE A 20 -13.69 7.28 -0.66
C ILE A 20 -13.29 7.74 -2.06
N GLY A 21 -11.99 7.95 -2.28
CA GLY A 21 -11.46 8.26 -3.60
C GLY A 21 -11.75 7.11 -4.57
N GLN A 22 -12.24 7.42 -5.77
CA GLN A 22 -12.50 6.42 -6.81
C GLN A 22 -11.21 5.99 -7.51
N SER A 23 -10.14 6.77 -7.34
CA SER A 23 -8.83 6.55 -7.92
C SER A 23 -7.72 7.17 -7.07
N ASP A 24 -6.48 6.76 -7.35
CA ASP A 24 -5.28 7.44 -6.85
C ASP A 24 -5.24 8.91 -7.27
N TYR A 25 -5.77 9.26 -8.46
CA TYR A 25 -5.84 10.63 -8.93
C TYR A 25 -6.71 11.52 -8.02
N ASP A 26 -7.88 11.03 -7.62
CA ASP A 26 -8.75 11.75 -6.68
C ASP A 26 -8.05 11.97 -5.34
N THR A 27 -7.39 10.92 -4.86
CA THR A 27 -6.62 10.96 -3.61
C THR A 27 -5.53 12.03 -3.70
N TYR A 28 -4.74 12.04 -4.77
CA TYR A 28 -3.71 13.05 -4.99
C TYR A 28 -4.29 14.46 -5.07
N ARG A 29 -5.43 14.65 -5.72
CA ARG A 29 -6.12 15.94 -5.80
C ARG A 29 -6.53 16.44 -4.42
N TYR A 30 -7.10 15.58 -3.57
CA TYR A 30 -7.51 15.95 -2.22
C TYR A 30 -6.33 16.32 -1.33
N ILE A 31 -5.23 15.56 -1.39
CA ILE A 31 -4.00 15.87 -0.66
C ILE A 31 -3.37 17.17 -1.16
N ASN A 32 -3.27 17.35 -2.49
CA ASN A 32 -2.69 18.54 -3.10
C ASN A 32 -3.45 19.82 -2.74
N HIS A 33 -4.78 19.76 -2.63
CA HIS A 33 -5.60 20.91 -2.25
C HIS A 33 -5.75 21.09 -0.73
N GLY A 34 -5.26 20.15 0.09
CA GLY A 34 -5.31 20.23 1.55
C GLY A 34 -6.73 20.30 2.12
N VAL A 35 -7.72 19.73 1.42
CA VAL A 35 -9.16 19.83 1.79
C VAL A 35 -9.63 18.73 2.73
N VAL A 36 -8.74 17.81 3.10
CA VAL A 36 -9.04 16.72 4.04
C VAL A 36 -8.30 16.95 5.36
N ASP A 37 -9.00 16.73 6.47
CA ASP A 37 -8.42 16.85 7.81
C ASP A 37 -7.70 15.57 8.24
N LEU A 38 -8.20 14.40 7.85
CA LEU A 38 -7.60 13.10 8.12
C LEU A 38 -7.53 12.28 6.83
N ALA A 39 -6.36 11.70 6.53
CA ALA A 39 -6.14 10.94 5.31
C ALA A 39 -5.39 9.63 5.58
N LEU A 40 -5.82 8.54 4.95
CA LEU A 40 -5.08 7.29 4.88
C LEU A 40 -4.48 7.17 3.47
N VAL A 41 -3.19 7.46 3.34
CA VAL A 41 -2.48 7.52 2.04
C VAL A 41 -1.05 6.98 2.17
N LYS A 42 -0.42 6.65 1.06
CA LYS A 42 1.02 6.33 1.06
C LYS A 42 1.84 7.60 1.28
N SER A 43 3.00 7.44 1.93
CA SER A 43 3.88 8.56 2.29
C SER A 43 4.32 9.42 1.10
N ASN A 44 4.52 8.80 -0.07
CA ASN A 44 4.90 9.51 -1.28
C ASN A 44 3.84 10.52 -1.77
N ALA A 45 2.56 10.32 -1.46
CA ALA A 45 1.51 11.28 -1.81
C ALA A 45 1.69 12.60 -1.06
N VAL A 46 1.92 12.53 0.26
CA VAL A 46 2.14 13.71 1.11
C VAL A 46 3.44 14.41 0.73
N GLN A 47 4.53 13.64 0.51
CA GLN A 47 5.83 14.18 0.15
C GLN A 47 5.83 14.87 -1.22
N ALA A 48 5.18 14.28 -2.23
CA ALA A 48 5.16 14.84 -3.59
C ALA A 48 4.53 16.24 -3.66
N PHE A 49 3.54 16.51 -2.81
CA PHE A 49 2.87 17.82 -2.74
C PHE A 49 3.39 18.70 -1.60
N GLY A 50 4.38 18.24 -0.82
CA GLY A 50 4.85 18.95 0.38
C GLY A 50 3.73 19.25 1.38
N ALA A 51 2.71 18.38 1.44
CA ALA A 51 1.50 18.63 2.22
C ALA A 51 1.75 18.64 3.74
N ASP A 52 2.83 18.00 4.19
CA ASP A 52 3.37 18.10 5.54
C ASP A 52 3.77 19.55 5.88
N ARG A 53 4.40 20.25 4.93
CA ARG A 53 4.89 21.62 5.12
C ARG A 53 3.82 22.67 4.86
N ILE A 54 3.02 22.48 3.81
CA ILE A 54 2.04 23.47 3.37
C ILE A 54 0.78 23.42 4.23
N TYR A 55 0.31 22.21 4.55
CA TYR A 55 -0.96 22.01 5.25
C TYR A 55 -0.79 21.48 6.68
N GLY A 56 0.45 21.15 7.10
CA GLY A 56 0.69 20.58 8.42
C GLY A 56 0.22 19.13 8.53
N MET A 57 0.18 18.38 7.42
CA MET A 57 -0.17 16.96 7.45
C MET A 57 0.87 16.16 8.26
N THR A 58 0.49 15.82 9.49
CA THR A 58 1.34 15.14 10.46
C THR A 58 0.95 13.68 10.55
N ARG A 59 1.93 12.78 10.48
CA ARG A 59 1.69 11.34 10.56
C ARG A 59 1.22 10.95 11.96
N LEU A 60 0.09 10.24 12.06
CA LEU A 60 -0.43 9.65 13.30
C LEU A 60 -0.04 8.18 13.46
N ALA A 61 -0.01 7.45 12.36
CA ALA A 61 0.22 6.01 12.38
C ALA A 61 0.61 5.49 10.99
N SER A 62 1.23 4.32 10.94
CA SER A 62 1.62 3.65 9.70
C SER A 62 1.36 2.16 9.76
N TYR A 63 0.91 1.60 8.65
CA TYR A 63 1.02 0.16 8.41
C TYR A 63 2.45 -0.16 7.97
N PRO A 64 2.95 -1.38 8.27
CA PRO A 64 4.30 -1.77 7.95
C PRO A 64 4.55 -1.71 6.45
N ASP A 65 5.77 -1.35 6.11
CA ASP A 65 6.28 -1.50 4.75
C ASP A 65 6.27 -2.97 4.35
N TYR A 66 6.15 -3.19 3.04
CA TYR A 66 6.09 -4.54 2.48
C TYR A 66 7.00 -4.63 1.26
N SER A 67 7.47 -5.83 0.97
CA SER A 67 8.31 -6.07 -0.20
C SER A 67 7.47 -6.51 -1.40
N ALA A 68 7.91 -6.14 -2.59
CA ALA A 68 7.36 -6.64 -3.85
C ALA A 68 8.21 -7.81 -4.34
N PHE A 69 7.59 -8.85 -4.87
CA PHE A 69 8.26 -10.06 -5.33
C PHE A 69 7.84 -10.43 -6.75
N PHE A 70 8.75 -11.09 -7.46
CA PHE A 70 8.37 -12.11 -8.45
C PHE A 70 8.26 -13.45 -7.73
N ILE A 71 7.13 -14.13 -7.94
CA ILE A 71 6.82 -15.42 -7.31
C ILE A 71 6.59 -16.45 -8.42
N ALA A 72 7.21 -17.62 -8.27
CA ALA A 72 7.05 -18.75 -9.18
C ALA A 72 6.87 -20.07 -8.40
N LEU A 73 6.53 -21.16 -9.10
CA LEU A 73 6.25 -22.46 -8.48
C LEU A 73 7.45 -23.40 -8.36
N ARG A 74 8.39 -23.33 -9.31
CA ARG A 74 9.37 -24.42 -9.53
C ARG A 74 10.81 -23.99 -9.29
N GLU A 75 11.10 -22.72 -9.49
CA GLU A 75 12.45 -22.18 -9.38
C GLU A 75 12.37 -20.72 -8.96
N ARG A 76 13.48 -20.20 -8.42
CA ARG A 76 13.59 -18.80 -8.05
C ARG A 76 13.73 -17.93 -9.30
N PRO A 77 12.84 -16.95 -9.54
CA PRO A 77 12.98 -16.07 -10.69
C PRO A 77 14.31 -15.30 -10.68
N THR A 78 15.05 -15.31 -11.78
CA THR A 78 16.26 -14.48 -11.91
C THR A 78 15.92 -13.15 -12.54
N LEU A 79 16.43 -12.04 -12.01
CA LEU A 79 16.23 -10.71 -12.58
C LEU A 79 17.22 -10.46 -13.74
N SER A 80 17.13 -11.29 -14.78
CA SER A 80 17.93 -11.16 -15.99
C SER A 80 17.05 -11.23 -17.24
N LYS A 81 17.59 -10.69 -18.34
CA LYS A 81 16.88 -10.66 -19.60
C LYS A 81 16.61 -12.07 -20.13
N GLU A 82 17.64 -12.91 -20.07
CA GLU A 82 17.65 -14.27 -20.59
C GLU A 82 16.63 -15.16 -19.86
N TYR A 83 16.46 -14.94 -18.56
CA TYR A 83 15.53 -15.72 -17.74
C TYR A 83 14.07 -15.36 -18.03
N LEU A 84 13.76 -14.06 -18.17
CA LEU A 84 12.41 -13.56 -18.34
C LEU A 84 11.88 -13.72 -19.78
N LEU A 85 12.78 -13.79 -20.77
CA LEU A 85 12.39 -14.03 -22.16
C LEU A 85 11.64 -15.35 -22.31
N GLY A 86 10.48 -15.30 -22.96
CA GLY A 86 9.63 -16.46 -23.18
C GLY A 86 8.80 -16.91 -21.98
N LYS A 87 8.92 -16.26 -20.80
CA LYS A 87 8.03 -16.49 -19.65
C LYS A 87 6.74 -15.70 -19.81
N ARG A 88 5.65 -16.24 -19.27
CA ARG A 88 4.37 -15.55 -19.07
C ARG A 88 4.37 -14.92 -17.69
N LEU A 89 4.27 -13.59 -17.64
CA LEU A 89 4.27 -12.82 -16.41
C LEU A 89 2.88 -12.30 -16.09
N GLY A 90 2.34 -12.71 -14.94
CA GLY A 90 1.10 -12.18 -14.39
C GLY A 90 1.33 -10.87 -13.64
N LEU A 91 0.62 -9.81 -14.05
CA LEU A 91 0.60 -8.49 -13.42
C LEU A 91 -0.83 -8.09 -13.02
N LEU A 92 -0.96 -7.11 -12.14
CA LEU A 92 -2.27 -6.52 -11.85
C LEU A 92 -2.69 -5.52 -12.92
N ASP A 93 -3.97 -5.54 -13.29
CA ASP A 93 -4.62 -4.52 -14.12
C ASP A 93 -5.03 -3.28 -13.29
N TYR A 94 -4.15 -2.89 -12.36
CA TYR A 94 -4.36 -1.72 -11.52
C TYR A 94 -3.09 -0.88 -11.57
N PRO A 95 -3.06 0.17 -12.42
CA PRO A 95 -1.84 0.92 -12.71
C PRO A 95 -1.13 1.52 -11.49
N SER A 96 -1.86 1.79 -10.41
CA SER A 96 -1.27 2.30 -9.16
C SER A 96 -0.81 1.23 -8.18
N SER A 97 -1.01 -0.06 -8.48
CA SER A 97 -0.47 -1.14 -7.66
C SER A 97 1.05 -1.16 -7.74
N ARG A 98 1.71 -0.80 -6.64
CA ARG A 98 3.18 -0.78 -6.61
C ARG A 98 3.78 -2.17 -6.79
N SER A 99 3.37 -3.14 -5.99
CA SER A 99 3.92 -4.50 -6.05
C SER A 99 3.39 -5.34 -7.20
N GLY A 100 2.20 -5.05 -7.73
CA GLY A 100 1.59 -5.84 -8.81
C GLY A 100 1.74 -5.24 -10.21
N HIS A 101 2.10 -3.96 -10.33
CA HIS A 101 2.13 -3.27 -11.63
C HIS A 101 3.37 -2.37 -11.80
N ILE A 102 3.60 -1.41 -10.90
CA ILE A 102 4.64 -0.38 -11.10
C ILE A 102 6.05 -0.98 -10.97
N VAL A 103 6.37 -1.56 -9.81
CA VAL A 103 7.69 -2.14 -9.53
C VAL A 103 8.09 -3.19 -10.58
N PRO A 104 7.26 -4.21 -10.89
CA PRO A 104 7.65 -5.20 -11.90
C PRO A 104 7.87 -4.58 -13.29
N LYS A 105 7.04 -3.62 -13.72
CA LYS A 105 7.26 -2.94 -15.01
C LYS A 105 8.56 -2.15 -15.03
N THR A 106 8.89 -1.45 -13.95
CA THR A 106 10.17 -0.73 -13.83
C THR A 106 11.36 -1.68 -13.95
N ILE A 107 11.32 -2.84 -13.27
CA ILE A 107 12.39 -3.86 -13.38
C ILE A 107 12.52 -4.38 -14.81
N ILE A 108 11.40 -4.70 -15.46
CA ILE A 108 11.38 -5.20 -16.85
C ILE A 108 11.96 -4.16 -17.81
N GLN A 109 11.55 -2.90 -17.68
CA GLN A 109 12.05 -1.79 -18.50
C GLN A 109 13.56 -1.58 -18.31
N ASN A 110 14.05 -1.65 -17.06
CA ASN A 110 15.48 -1.53 -16.76
C ASN A 110 16.32 -2.67 -17.35
N LEU A 111 15.71 -3.85 -17.57
CA LEU A 111 16.33 -4.97 -18.27
C LEU A 111 16.27 -4.83 -19.81
N GLY A 112 15.74 -3.72 -20.33
CA GLY A 112 15.56 -3.48 -21.75
C GLY A 112 14.51 -4.42 -22.37
N LEU A 113 13.53 -4.85 -21.57
CA LEU A 113 12.40 -5.66 -22.00
C LEU A 113 11.12 -4.81 -22.04
N SER A 114 10.14 -5.24 -22.83
CA SER A 114 8.87 -4.56 -23.05
C SER A 114 7.74 -5.57 -23.23
N GLU A 115 6.51 -5.08 -23.38
CA GLU A 115 5.34 -5.91 -23.70
C GLU A 115 5.46 -6.62 -25.05
N SER A 116 6.35 -6.16 -25.94
CA SER A 116 6.62 -6.84 -27.22
C SER A 116 7.61 -8.00 -27.11
N THR A 117 8.31 -8.14 -25.97
CA THR A 117 9.32 -9.19 -25.75
C THR A 117 8.97 -10.16 -24.63
N ILE A 118 8.06 -9.79 -23.73
CA ILE A 118 7.53 -10.65 -22.66
C ILE A 118 6.02 -10.77 -22.81
N SER A 119 5.50 -11.99 -22.62
CA SER A 119 4.06 -12.22 -22.54
C SER A 119 3.54 -11.76 -21.18
N MET A 120 2.96 -10.56 -21.13
CA MET A 120 2.34 -10.01 -19.91
C MET A 120 0.84 -10.29 -19.92
N VAL A 121 0.34 -10.87 -18.83
CA VAL A 121 -1.08 -11.20 -18.64
C VAL A 121 -1.59 -10.46 -17.41
N TYR A 122 -2.72 -9.79 -17.55
CA TYR A 122 -3.27 -8.90 -16.53
C TYR A 122 -4.43 -9.54 -15.77
N TYR A 123 -4.46 -9.33 -14.46
CA TYR A 123 -5.47 -9.86 -13.54
C TYR A 123 -6.00 -8.76 -12.62
N ASN A 124 -7.23 -8.89 -12.14
CA ASN A 124 -7.87 -7.82 -11.36
C ASN A 124 -7.45 -7.84 -9.89
N THR A 125 -7.03 -9.00 -9.37
CA THR A 125 -6.71 -9.15 -7.95
C THR A 125 -5.46 -10.00 -7.69
N HIS A 126 -4.82 -9.74 -6.54
CA HIS A 126 -3.70 -10.55 -6.06
C HIS A 126 -4.06 -12.03 -5.86
N GLN A 127 -5.33 -12.34 -5.59
CA GLN A 127 -5.80 -13.71 -5.46
C GLN A 127 -5.99 -14.40 -6.83
N GLU A 128 -6.37 -13.65 -7.86
CA GLU A 128 -6.41 -14.16 -9.23
C GLU A 128 -5.01 -14.48 -9.74
N LEU A 129 -4.03 -13.61 -9.48
CA LEU A 129 -2.62 -13.90 -9.79
C LEU A 129 -2.16 -15.23 -9.19
N ARG A 130 -2.43 -15.45 -7.89
CA ARG A 130 -2.08 -16.70 -7.21
C ARG A 130 -2.74 -17.92 -7.84
N ARG A 131 -4.03 -17.81 -8.17
CA ARG A 131 -4.78 -18.89 -8.85
C ARG A 131 -4.20 -19.19 -10.23
N ALA A 132 -3.91 -18.16 -11.02
CA ALA A 132 -3.32 -18.30 -12.34
C ALA A 132 -1.93 -18.95 -12.30
N LEU A 133 -1.11 -18.57 -11.32
CA LEU A 133 0.19 -19.20 -11.09
C LEU A 133 0.03 -20.70 -10.78
N LEU A 134 -0.87 -21.05 -9.85
CA LEU A 134 -1.12 -22.43 -9.46
C LEU A 134 -1.71 -23.28 -10.59
N ALA A 135 -2.55 -22.69 -11.42
CA ALA A 135 -3.11 -23.33 -12.62
C ALA A 135 -2.08 -23.48 -13.76
N GLY A 136 -0.91 -22.85 -13.66
CA GLY A 136 0.09 -22.82 -14.73
C GLY A 136 -0.33 -21.95 -15.92
N GLU A 137 -1.22 -20.99 -15.73
CA GLU A 137 -1.63 -20.01 -16.74
C GLU A 137 -0.57 -18.94 -16.96
N VAL A 138 0.26 -18.70 -15.94
CA VAL A 138 1.46 -17.86 -15.98
C VAL A 138 2.61 -18.58 -15.29
N ASP A 139 3.83 -18.22 -15.65
CA ASP A 139 5.03 -18.85 -15.10
C ASP A 139 5.54 -18.10 -13.87
N ILE A 140 5.29 -16.79 -13.82
CA ILE A 140 5.70 -15.87 -12.76
C ILE A 140 4.54 -14.90 -12.49
N ILE A 141 4.34 -14.50 -11.24
CA ILE A 141 3.46 -13.37 -10.89
C ILE A 141 4.23 -12.29 -10.14
N SER A 142 3.74 -11.05 -10.21
CA SER A 142 4.23 -9.98 -9.34
C SER A 142 3.21 -9.62 -8.26
N SER A 143 3.63 -9.70 -6.99
CA SER A 143 2.77 -9.46 -5.84
C SER A 143 3.59 -9.15 -4.59
N TYR A 144 2.92 -8.70 -3.52
CA TYR A 144 3.45 -8.84 -2.16
C TYR A 144 3.35 -10.31 -1.70
N TRP A 145 4.15 -10.68 -0.69
CA TRP A 145 4.08 -11.97 0.01
C TRP A 145 3.02 -11.92 1.12
N ALA A 146 1.98 -12.73 0.99
CA ALA A 146 0.90 -12.86 1.96
C ALA A 146 1.21 -13.97 2.98
N ASN A 147 0.60 -13.93 4.16
CA ASN A 147 0.84 -14.97 5.17
C ASN A 147 0.38 -16.35 4.69
N GLU A 148 -0.70 -16.40 3.90
CA GLU A 148 -1.26 -17.60 3.31
C GLU A 148 -0.32 -18.22 2.27
N ASP A 149 0.58 -17.43 1.68
CA ASP A 149 1.55 -17.92 0.70
C ASP A 149 2.50 -18.93 1.32
N ASN A 150 2.80 -18.84 2.62
CA ASN A 150 3.67 -19.80 3.31
C ASN A 150 3.13 -21.23 3.31
N GLN A 151 1.83 -21.41 3.06
CA GLN A 151 1.19 -22.73 3.01
C GLN A 151 1.21 -23.33 1.59
N THR A 152 1.37 -22.50 0.56
CA THR A 152 1.13 -22.89 -0.84
C THR A 152 2.34 -22.67 -1.74
N PHE A 153 3.13 -21.64 -1.48
CA PHE A 153 4.32 -21.26 -2.22
C PHE A 153 5.57 -21.41 -1.36
N SER A 154 6.70 -21.67 -2.00
CA SER A 154 8.00 -21.66 -1.34
C SER A 154 8.61 -20.27 -1.40
N SER A 155 9.03 -19.73 -0.26
CA SER A 155 9.78 -18.46 -0.21
C SER A 155 11.12 -18.55 -0.95
N SER A 156 11.68 -19.76 -1.13
CA SER A 156 12.85 -19.98 -1.97
C SER A 156 12.59 -19.70 -3.46
N TYR A 157 11.33 -19.69 -3.89
CA TYR A 157 10.91 -19.38 -5.26
C TYR A 157 10.34 -17.97 -5.40
N ALA A 158 10.61 -17.11 -4.41
CA ALA A 158 10.30 -15.69 -4.45
C ALA A 158 11.59 -14.88 -4.61
N THR A 159 11.57 -13.95 -5.56
CA THR A 159 12.67 -13.01 -5.78
C THR A 159 12.20 -11.60 -5.43
N PRO A 160 12.82 -10.96 -4.43
CA PRO A 160 12.48 -9.59 -4.08
C PRO A 160 12.83 -8.66 -5.24
N LEU A 161 11.89 -7.77 -5.55
CA LEU A 161 12.04 -6.70 -6.56
C LEU A 161 12.35 -5.37 -5.89
N GLN A 162 11.73 -5.14 -4.73
CA GLN A 162 11.93 -3.96 -3.91
C GLN A 162 11.59 -4.32 -2.46
N ASP A 163 12.53 -4.03 -1.56
CA ASP A 163 12.45 -4.49 -0.17
C ASP A 163 11.50 -3.63 0.68
N SER A 164 11.40 -2.33 0.41
CA SER A 164 10.50 -1.40 1.12
C SER A 164 9.59 -0.67 0.14
N VAL A 165 8.37 -1.16 0.02
CA VAL A 165 7.23 -0.40 -0.52
C VAL A 165 6.47 0.16 0.67
N SER A 166 6.33 1.49 0.69
CA SER A 166 5.69 2.17 1.83
C SER A 166 4.28 1.67 2.08
N GLY A 167 4.02 1.25 3.32
CA GLY A 167 2.68 0.97 3.81
C GLY A 167 1.78 2.21 3.79
N MET A 168 0.47 2.00 3.95
CA MET A 168 -0.47 3.11 4.08
C MET A 168 -0.22 3.81 5.43
N GLN A 169 -0.35 5.13 5.47
CA GLN A 169 -0.12 5.93 6.67
C GLN A 169 -1.28 6.89 6.90
N TRP A 170 -1.62 7.08 8.16
CA TRP A 170 -2.60 8.05 8.61
C TRP A 170 -1.94 9.41 8.83
N TYR A 171 -2.51 10.45 8.23
CA TYR A 171 -2.06 11.82 8.36
C TYR A 171 -3.20 12.70 8.84
N LEU A 172 -2.95 13.48 9.90
CA LEU A 172 -3.84 14.51 10.41
C LEU A 172 -3.31 15.88 10.03
N LYS A 173 -4.16 16.71 9.45
CA LYS A 173 -3.88 18.10 9.16
C LYS A 173 -3.86 18.90 10.46
N MET A 174 -2.68 19.38 10.86
CA MET A 174 -2.49 20.16 12.07
C MET A 174 -1.78 21.48 11.76
N GLN A 175 -2.49 22.60 11.87
CA GLN A 175 -1.89 23.94 11.74
C GLN A 175 -1.28 24.45 13.05
N MET A 176 -1.68 23.87 14.17
CA MET A 176 -1.17 24.17 15.51
C MET A 176 -0.88 22.86 16.23
N ARG A 177 -0.02 22.90 17.25
CA ARG A 177 0.29 21.75 18.10
C ARG A 177 -0.89 21.45 19.03
N ASN A 178 -1.89 20.74 18.53
CA ASN A 178 -3.05 20.27 19.28
C ASN A 178 -2.84 18.80 19.69
N THR A 179 -2.11 18.60 20.79
CA THR A 179 -1.74 17.26 21.29
C THR A 179 -2.97 16.43 21.65
N ASP A 180 -3.99 17.03 22.26
CA ASP A 180 -5.23 16.33 22.63
C ASP A 180 -5.90 15.71 21.40
N LEU A 181 -6.05 16.50 20.33
CA LEU A 181 -6.64 16.02 19.08
C LEU A 181 -5.76 14.95 18.42
N TYR A 182 -4.45 15.16 18.38
CA TYR A 182 -3.50 14.20 17.84
C TYR A 182 -3.66 12.83 18.52
N CYS A 183 -3.63 12.81 19.85
CA CYS A 183 -3.71 11.58 20.64
C CYS A 183 -5.09 10.93 20.57
N ALA A 184 -6.16 11.70 20.72
CA ALA A 184 -7.51 11.16 20.60
C ALA A 184 -7.77 10.53 19.22
N THR A 185 -7.25 11.14 18.16
CA THR A 185 -7.38 10.60 16.79
C THR A 185 -6.53 9.33 16.63
N GLN A 186 -5.30 9.33 17.13
CA GLN A 186 -4.38 8.19 17.09
C GLN A 186 -4.95 6.98 17.85
N GLU A 187 -5.47 7.18 19.07
CA GLU A 187 -6.13 6.14 19.87
C GLU A 187 -7.36 5.56 19.15
N THR A 188 -8.19 6.43 18.56
CA THR A 188 -9.37 6.00 17.82
C THR A 188 -9.00 5.16 16.60
N ILE A 189 -7.94 5.56 15.87
CA ILE A 189 -7.40 4.79 14.74
C ILE A 189 -6.88 3.43 15.20
N LEU A 190 -6.15 3.38 16.31
CA LEU A 190 -5.61 2.16 16.87
C LEU A 190 -6.72 1.18 17.28
N ASP A 191 -7.78 1.67 17.91
CA ASP A 191 -8.95 0.88 18.27
C ASP A 191 -9.67 0.33 17.02
N ILE A 192 -9.84 1.16 15.98
CA ILE A 192 -10.40 0.72 14.69
C ILE A 192 -9.54 -0.40 14.09
N ALA A 193 -8.23 -0.20 14.02
CA ALA A 193 -7.26 -1.16 13.48
C ALA A 193 -7.29 -2.50 14.21
N ARG A 194 -7.24 -2.50 15.55
CA ARG A 194 -7.27 -3.72 16.38
C ARG A 194 -8.55 -4.53 16.21
N SER A 195 -9.67 -3.86 15.94
CA SER A 195 -10.96 -4.51 15.69
C SER A 195 -11.17 -4.97 14.25
N HIS A 196 -10.21 -4.69 13.34
CA HIS A 196 -10.38 -4.98 11.93
C HIS A 196 -10.30 -6.50 11.67
N PRO A 197 -11.18 -7.10 10.85
CA PRO A 197 -11.23 -8.56 10.66
C PRO A 197 -10.00 -9.14 9.94
N ARG A 198 -9.26 -8.32 9.20
CA ARG A 198 -8.07 -8.75 8.45
C ARG A 198 -6.79 -8.44 9.23
N PRO A 199 -5.89 -9.42 9.45
CA PRO A 199 -4.67 -9.26 10.25
C PRO A 199 -3.74 -8.12 9.80
N TYR A 200 -3.61 -7.89 8.48
CA TYR A 200 -2.77 -6.80 7.96
C TYR A 200 -3.13 -5.45 8.58
N TYR A 201 -4.42 -5.15 8.73
CA TYR A 201 -4.87 -3.85 9.28
C TYR A 201 -4.84 -3.80 10.81
N GLN A 202 -4.50 -4.89 11.49
CA GLN A 202 -4.30 -4.92 12.94
C GLN A 202 -2.88 -4.51 13.33
N ASN A 203 -1.91 -4.76 12.45
CA ASN A 203 -0.50 -4.42 12.64
C ASN A 203 -0.24 -2.94 12.31
N ILE A 204 -0.86 -2.03 13.05
CA ILE A 204 -0.64 -0.59 12.91
C ILE A 204 0.40 -0.12 13.93
N GLU A 205 1.36 0.68 13.48
CA GLU A 205 2.36 1.33 14.32
C GLU A 205 1.95 2.79 14.54
N ILE A 206 1.86 3.20 15.81
CA ILE A 206 1.51 4.58 16.15
C ILE A 206 2.75 5.47 16.14
N ALA A 207 2.60 6.72 15.71
CA ALA A 207 3.68 7.68 15.75
C ALA A 207 3.90 8.18 17.19
N GLU A 208 5.15 8.50 17.53
CA GLU A 208 5.50 9.11 18.80
C GLU A 208 4.81 10.48 18.95
N GLY A 209 4.62 10.93 20.19
CA GLY A 209 4.11 12.28 20.48
C GLY A 209 2.92 12.35 21.43
N CYS A 210 2.35 11.21 21.80
CA CYS A 210 1.45 11.09 22.94
C CYS A 210 2.25 10.69 24.17
N SER A 211 2.04 11.41 25.28
CA SER A 211 2.59 11.04 26.59
C SER A 211 2.03 9.66 26.98
N GLU A 212 2.90 8.75 27.44
CA GLU A 212 2.46 7.59 28.23
C GLU A 212 1.79 8.05 29.55
#